data_AF-A0A7H4PGB1-F1
#
_entry.id   AF-A0A7H4PGB1-F1
#
_cell.length_a   1.000
_cell.length_b   1.000
_cell.length_c   1.000
_cell.angle_alpha   90.00
_cell.angle_beta   90.00
_cell.angle_gamma   90.00
#
_symmetry.space_group_name_H-M   'P 1'
#
loop_
_entity.id
_entity.type
_entity.pdbx_description
1 polymer ?
#
loop_
_entity_poly.entity_id
_entity_poly.type
_entity_poly.pdbx_seq_one_letter_code
_entity_poly.pdbx_strand_id
1 'polypeptide(L)'
;MIISPWYFRLTDEGIYTFYSQIARRTAAKIFIYNFPERTGYCVSPEVCLRLASEFPNIVGLKDTIPDTNHTSQVIRQVKSELPYFEVYAGYDNNFAHNVLAGGDGCIGGLSNICPEIFRDWMQAFNDNDVQQISRYQQKVDGLMDIYAVNDPFIPTFKKALQLRGIIQSDRCTPPFSSLATCQTESILRILSRAGIEINA
;
A
#
# COMPACT_ATOMS: atom_id res chain seq x y z
N MET A 1 6.98 10.01 1.32
CA MET A 1 7.46 8.68 0.86
C MET A 1 8.40 8.85 -0.30
N ILE A 2 9.46 8.04 -0.36
CA ILE A 2 10.48 8.08 -1.41
C ILE A 2 10.72 6.66 -1.90
N ILE A 3 10.45 6.42 -3.19
CA ILE A 3 10.73 5.14 -3.84
C ILE A 3 12.20 5.09 -4.29
N SER A 4 12.82 3.92 -4.21
CA SER A 4 14.17 3.68 -4.70
C SER A 4 14.28 3.98 -6.20
N PRO A 5 15.44 4.40 -6.72
CA PRO A 5 15.67 4.54 -8.15
C PRO A 5 15.27 3.25 -8.90
N TRP A 6 14.52 3.41 -9.99
CA TRP A 6 13.84 2.29 -10.65
C TRP A 6 14.33 2.00 -12.08
N TYR A 7 15.20 2.85 -12.63
CA TYR A 7 15.71 2.60 -13.99
C TYR A 7 16.87 1.60 -13.99
N PHE A 8 17.88 1.82 -13.16
CA PHE A 8 18.98 0.89 -12.95
C PHE A 8 18.85 0.20 -11.60
N ARG A 9 19.06 -1.12 -11.57
CA ARG A 9 19.20 -1.86 -10.32
C ARG A 9 20.49 -1.42 -9.62
N LEU A 10 20.38 -1.03 -8.36
CA LEU A 10 21.50 -0.63 -7.52
C LEU A 10 21.85 -1.74 -6.52
N THR A 11 23.05 -1.64 -5.93
CA THR A 11 23.46 -2.46 -4.77
C THR A 11 22.86 -1.90 -3.49
N ASP A 12 22.88 -2.67 -2.40
CA ASP A 12 22.50 -2.23 -1.06
C ASP A 12 23.20 -0.93 -0.64
N GLU A 13 24.51 -0.81 -0.89
CA GLU A 13 25.27 0.42 -0.64
C GLU A 13 24.82 1.59 -1.52
N GLY A 14 24.43 1.34 -2.77
CA GLY A 14 23.88 2.36 -3.65
C GLY A 14 22.54 2.89 -3.16
N ILE A 15 21.68 1.99 -2.67
CA ILE A 15 20.36 2.33 -2.11
C ILE A 15 20.50 3.09 -0.79
N TYR A 16 21.37 2.61 0.10
CA TYR A 16 21.71 3.33 1.32
C TYR A 16 22.27 4.73 1.01
N THR A 17 23.19 4.84 0.04
CA THR A 17 23.76 6.14 -0.38
C THR A 17 22.67 7.09 -0.87
N PHE A 18 21.75 6.61 -1.72
CA PHE A 18 20.63 7.41 -2.22
C PHE A 18 19.76 7.97 -1.09
N TYR A 19 19.26 7.12 -0.20
CA TYR A 19 18.41 7.56 0.90
C TYR A 19 19.16 8.46 1.89
N SER A 20 20.42 8.15 2.21
CA SER A 20 21.24 8.96 3.12
C SER A 20 21.49 10.38 2.60
N GLN A 21 21.68 10.56 1.29
CA GLN A 21 21.85 11.89 0.71
C GLN A 21 20.59 12.73 0.83
N ILE A 22 19.41 12.12 0.69
CA ILE A 22 18.13 12.83 0.85
C ILE A 22 17.89 13.15 2.31
N ALA A 23 18.06 12.17 3.20
CA ALA A 23 17.82 12.32 4.63
C ALA A 23 18.66 13.44 5.26
N ARG A 24 19.92 13.63 4.81
CA ARG A 24 20.79 14.75 5.26
C ARG A 24 20.34 16.13 4.79
N ARG A 25 19.49 16.22 3.77
CA ARG A 25 19.13 17.49 3.10
C ARG A 25 17.75 18.01 3.44
N THR A 26 17.00 17.31 4.30
CA THR A 26 15.65 17.71 4.69
C THR A 26 15.35 17.33 6.13
N ALA A 27 14.56 18.15 6.82
CA ALA A 27 14.01 17.82 8.13
C ALA A 27 12.68 17.04 8.04
N ALA A 28 12.13 16.86 6.83
CA ALA A 28 10.87 16.16 6.64
C ALA A 28 10.96 14.69 7.04
N LYS A 29 9.86 14.15 7.58
CA LYS A 29 9.71 12.71 7.82
C LYS A 29 9.70 11.95 6.48
N ILE A 30 10.54 10.93 6.39
CA ILE A 30 10.74 10.10 5.21
C ILE A 30 10.21 8.71 5.51
N PHE A 31 9.40 8.22 4.59
CA PHE A 31 9.06 6.81 4.49
C PHE A 31 9.78 6.24 3.27
N ILE A 32 10.53 5.16 3.48
CA ILE A 32 11.03 4.32 2.39
C ILE A 32 9.81 3.73 1.69
N TYR A 33 9.81 3.73 0.36
CA TYR A 33 8.80 3.02 -0.43
C TYR A 33 9.50 1.87 -1.17
N ASN A 34 9.34 0.66 -0.65
CA ASN A 34 9.79 -0.56 -1.29
C ASN A 34 8.71 -1.10 -2.24
N PHE A 35 9.05 -1.25 -3.53
CA PHE A 35 8.15 -1.83 -4.53
C PHE A 35 8.96 -2.56 -5.62
N PRO A 36 9.49 -3.75 -5.32
CA PRO A 36 10.46 -4.45 -6.19
C PRO A 36 9.95 -4.72 -7.60
N GLU A 37 8.65 -4.97 -7.77
CA GLU A 37 8.02 -5.16 -9.09
C GLU A 37 8.18 -3.94 -10.01
N ARG A 38 8.30 -2.73 -9.44
CA ARG A 38 8.48 -1.48 -10.18
C ARG A 38 9.92 -0.99 -10.20
N THR A 39 10.72 -1.32 -9.18
CA THR A 39 12.09 -0.81 -9.01
C THR A 39 13.18 -1.79 -9.44
N GLY A 40 12.87 -3.09 -9.55
CA GLY A 40 13.87 -4.15 -9.78
C GLY A 40 14.79 -4.40 -8.58
N TYR A 41 14.49 -3.82 -7.42
CA TYR A 41 15.28 -3.95 -6.20
C TYR A 41 14.40 -3.98 -4.95
N CYS A 42 14.66 -4.94 -4.06
CA CYS A 42 14.00 -5.05 -2.77
C CYS A 42 14.88 -4.46 -1.67
N VAL A 43 14.38 -3.43 -0.98
CA VAL A 43 15.08 -2.81 0.14
C VAL A 43 15.07 -3.76 1.33
N SER A 44 16.23 -4.38 1.58
CA SER A 44 16.41 -5.37 2.63
C SER A 44 16.11 -4.80 4.03
N PRO A 45 15.66 -5.63 4.98
CA PRO A 45 15.52 -5.24 6.39
C PRO A 45 16.79 -4.62 6.97
N GLU A 46 17.96 -5.12 6.59
CA GLU A 46 19.27 -4.66 7.06
C GLU A 46 19.56 -3.23 6.57
N VAL A 47 19.24 -2.91 5.30
CA VAL A 47 19.34 -1.53 4.79
C VAL A 47 18.33 -0.61 5.47
N CYS A 48 17.10 -1.08 5.71
CA CYS A 48 16.09 -0.31 6.43
C CYS A 48 16.54 0.03 7.86
N LEU A 49 17.03 -0.95 8.61
CA LEU A 49 17.55 -0.77 9.97
C LEU A 49 18.71 0.23 9.99
N ARG A 50 19.71 0.04 9.12
CA ARG A 50 20.86 0.95 9.05
C ARG A 50 20.45 2.39 8.75
N LEU A 51 19.56 2.58 7.77
CA LEU A 51 19.04 3.91 7.43
C LEU A 51 18.28 4.56 8.60
N ALA A 52 17.36 3.82 9.23
CA ALA A 52 16.53 4.35 10.31
C ALA A 52 17.33 4.61 11.60
N SER A 53 18.38 3.82 11.87
CA SER A 53 19.29 4.02 13.00
C SER A 53 20.19 5.24 12.83
N GLU A 54 20.65 5.53 11.61
CA GLU A 54 21.53 6.67 11.33
C GLU A 54 20.77 7.99 11.10
N PHE A 55 19.53 7.92 10.59
CA PHE A 55 18.76 9.09 10.19
C PHE A 55 17.39 9.12 10.87
N PRO A 56 17.23 9.87 11.98
CA PRO A 56 15.98 9.92 12.75
C PRO A 56 14.75 10.42 11.99
N ASN A 57 14.96 11.10 10.85
CA ASN A 57 13.87 11.53 9.96
C ASN A 57 13.42 10.42 8.99
N ILE A 58 14.10 9.28 8.91
CA ILE A 58 13.58 8.07 8.24
C ILE A 58 12.74 7.31 9.26
N VAL A 59 11.42 7.52 9.20
CA VAL A 59 10.48 7.11 10.24
C VAL A 59 9.69 5.85 9.89
N GLY A 60 9.79 5.34 8.67
CA GLY A 60 9.01 4.17 8.30
C GLY A 60 9.25 3.63 6.91
N LEU A 61 8.49 2.57 6.60
CA LEU A 61 8.49 1.84 5.34
C LEU A 61 7.04 1.64 4.88
N LYS A 62 6.77 1.93 3.61
CA LYS A 62 5.68 1.29 2.87
C LYS A 62 6.27 0.14 2.06
N ASP A 63 5.80 -1.07 2.35
CA ASP A 63 6.29 -2.30 1.75
C ASP A 63 5.25 -2.90 0.79
N THR A 64 5.40 -2.64 -0.51
CA THR A 64 4.52 -3.18 -1.55
C THR A 64 5.13 -4.45 -2.13
N ILE A 65 4.88 -5.56 -1.43
CA ILE A 65 5.21 -6.92 -1.86
C ILE A 65 3.93 -7.79 -1.73
N PRO A 66 3.63 -8.67 -2.70
CA PRO A 66 2.41 -9.49 -2.66
C PRO A 66 2.37 -10.44 -1.46
N ASP A 67 3.49 -11.09 -1.13
CA ASP A 67 3.61 -11.92 0.06
C ASP A 67 3.92 -11.11 1.31
N THR A 68 3.85 -11.76 2.47
CA THR A 68 4.00 -11.13 3.77
C THR A 68 5.34 -11.41 4.46
N ASN A 69 6.23 -12.20 3.83
CA ASN A 69 7.48 -12.62 4.46
C ASN A 69 8.42 -11.44 4.66
N HIS A 70 8.63 -10.64 3.62
CA HIS A 70 9.53 -9.50 3.69
C HIS A 70 9.08 -8.47 4.74
N THR A 71 7.80 -8.11 4.72
CA THR A 71 7.23 -7.17 5.69
C THR A 71 7.39 -7.68 7.13
N SER A 72 7.15 -8.98 7.37
CA SER A 72 7.34 -9.60 8.68
C SER A 72 8.81 -9.59 9.11
N GLN A 73 9.76 -9.76 8.18
CA GLN A 73 11.19 -9.64 8.47
C GLN A 73 11.58 -8.21 8.84
N VAL A 74 11.07 -7.21 8.12
CA VAL A 74 11.28 -5.80 8.45
C VAL A 74 10.74 -5.50 9.84
N ILE A 75 9.51 -5.91 10.16
CA ILE A 75 8.95 -5.69 11.51
C ILE A 75 9.85 -6.34 12.56
N ARG A 76 10.21 -7.62 12.39
CA ARG A 76 11.03 -8.34 13.36
C ARG A 76 12.42 -7.74 13.54
N GLN A 77 13.08 -7.30 12.48
CA GLN A 77 14.45 -6.79 12.55
C GLN A 77 14.51 -5.31 12.91
N VAL A 78 13.63 -4.48 12.35
CA VAL A 78 13.68 -3.03 12.50
C VAL A 78 12.90 -2.58 13.73
N LYS A 79 11.64 -2.99 13.89
CA LYS A 79 10.81 -2.50 15.03
C LYS A 79 11.27 -3.05 16.38
N SER A 80 11.98 -4.18 16.41
CA SER A 80 12.57 -4.71 17.65
C SER A 80 13.69 -3.81 18.19
N GLU A 81 14.44 -3.13 17.31
CA GLU A 81 15.47 -2.15 17.70
C GLU A 81 14.92 -0.72 17.74
N LEU A 82 13.99 -0.39 16.85
CA LEU A 82 13.42 0.94 16.66
C LEU A 82 11.88 0.89 16.72
N PRO A 83 11.27 0.81 17.93
CA PRO A 83 9.82 0.65 18.08
C PRO A 83 8.97 1.75 17.43
N TYR A 84 9.55 2.94 17.21
CA TYR A 84 8.89 4.06 16.55
C TYR A 84 8.79 3.91 15.02
N PHE A 85 9.53 2.98 14.42
CA PHE A 85 9.56 2.83 12.96
C PHE A 85 8.23 2.25 12.46
N GLU A 86 7.53 3.00 11.62
CA GLU A 86 6.21 2.62 11.12
C GLU A 86 6.34 1.73 9.87
N VAL A 87 5.70 0.56 9.86
CA VAL A 87 5.71 -0.39 8.76
C VAL A 87 4.29 -0.58 8.24
N TYR A 88 4.07 -0.14 6.99
CA TYR A 88 2.79 -0.26 6.31
C TYR A 88 2.87 -1.24 5.14
N ALA A 89 1.92 -2.18 5.06
CA ALA A 89 1.74 -2.99 3.87
C ALA A 89 1.28 -2.15 2.68
N GLY A 90 1.76 -2.48 1.48
CA GLY A 90 1.36 -1.82 0.24
C GLY A 90 0.22 -2.49 -0.51
N TYR A 91 -0.03 -3.77 -0.26
CA TYR A 91 -1.21 -4.50 -0.73
C TYR A 91 -2.31 -4.45 0.34
N ASP A 92 -3.52 -4.07 -0.06
CA ASP A 92 -4.64 -3.87 0.86
C ASP A 92 -5.00 -5.14 1.65
N ASN A 93 -4.96 -6.31 0.99
CA ASN A 93 -5.27 -7.59 1.63
C ASN A 93 -4.18 -8.09 2.59
N ASN A 94 -3.00 -7.45 2.62
CA ASN A 94 -1.96 -7.73 3.61
C ASN A 94 -2.14 -6.91 4.90
N PHE A 95 -3.17 -6.07 4.99
CA PHE A 95 -3.44 -5.23 6.18
C PHE A 95 -3.48 -6.03 7.48
N ALA A 96 -4.33 -7.06 7.58
CA ALA A 96 -4.46 -7.80 8.84
C ALA A 96 -3.18 -8.53 9.20
N HIS A 97 -2.51 -9.17 8.24
CA HIS A 97 -1.23 -9.83 8.49
C HIS A 97 -0.20 -8.84 9.04
N ASN A 98 -0.11 -7.65 8.44
CA ASN A 98 0.83 -6.62 8.87
C ASN A 98 0.55 -6.17 10.30
N VAL A 99 -0.70 -5.87 10.64
CA VAL A 99 -1.09 -5.47 12.01
C VAL A 99 -0.84 -6.60 13.01
N LEU A 100 -1.21 -7.84 12.69
CA LEU A 100 -0.97 -9.01 13.54
C LEU A 100 0.53 -9.29 13.77
N ALA A 101 1.39 -8.96 12.79
CA ALA A 101 2.83 -9.08 12.90
C ALA A 101 3.48 -7.95 13.72
N GLY A 102 2.72 -6.93 14.15
CA GLY A 102 3.21 -5.76 14.88
C GLY A 102 3.55 -4.55 14.00
N GLY A 103 3.09 -4.53 12.75
CA GLY A 103 3.12 -3.37 11.86
C GLY A 103 1.94 -2.43 12.08
N ASP A 104 1.87 -1.36 11.29
CA ASP A 104 1.09 -0.17 11.62
C ASP A 104 -0.13 0.05 10.68
N GLY A 105 -0.46 -0.94 9.84
CA GLY A 105 -1.63 -0.94 8.95
C GLY A 105 -1.29 -1.12 7.47
N CYS A 106 -1.97 -0.43 6.57
CA CYS A 106 -1.65 -0.45 5.14
C CYS A 106 -1.75 0.93 4.50
N ILE A 107 -0.96 1.15 3.46
CA ILE A 107 -1.12 2.24 2.50
C ILE A 107 -1.48 1.62 1.15
N GLY A 108 -2.69 1.06 1.09
CA GLY A 108 -3.22 0.40 -0.08
C GLY A 108 -4.11 1.30 -0.94
N GLY A 109 -4.39 0.88 -2.17
CA GLY A 109 -5.18 1.66 -3.10
C GLY A 109 -6.68 1.66 -2.77
N LEU A 110 -7.23 0.55 -2.27
CA LEU A 110 -8.68 0.40 -2.06
C LEU A 110 -9.21 1.41 -1.05
N SER A 111 -8.36 1.92 -0.16
CA SER A 111 -8.68 3.03 0.74
C SER A 111 -9.11 4.32 0.02
N ASN A 112 -8.80 4.50 -1.27
CA ASN A 112 -9.40 5.57 -2.07
C ASN A 112 -10.88 5.28 -2.35
N ILE A 113 -11.19 4.03 -2.69
CA ILE A 113 -12.51 3.61 -3.15
C ILE A 113 -13.44 3.35 -1.98
N CYS A 114 -12.97 2.87 -0.83
CA CYS A 114 -13.79 2.46 0.30
C CYS A 114 -13.06 2.65 1.65
N PRO A 115 -12.63 3.89 1.99
CA PRO A 115 -11.87 4.17 3.21
C PRO A 115 -12.59 3.71 4.48
N GLU A 116 -13.92 3.73 4.49
CA GLU A 116 -14.77 3.27 5.58
C GLU A 116 -14.47 1.83 6.01
N ILE A 117 -14.16 0.94 5.05
CA ILE A 117 -13.82 -0.46 5.33
C ILE A 117 -12.53 -0.55 6.14
N PHE A 118 -11.49 0.19 5.75
CA PHE A 118 -10.19 0.14 6.42
C PHE A 118 -10.21 0.80 7.79
N ARG A 119 -10.98 1.89 7.94
CA ARG A 119 -11.25 2.51 9.24
C ARG A 119 -11.89 1.51 10.20
N ASP A 120 -12.98 0.88 9.78
CA ASP A 120 -13.74 -0.04 10.64
C ASP A 120 -12.95 -1.33 10.90
N TRP A 121 -12.13 -1.77 9.94
CA TRP A 121 -11.22 -2.89 10.13
C TRP A 121 -10.16 -2.60 11.20
N MET A 122 -9.55 -1.41 11.18
CA MET A 122 -8.63 -0.98 12.25
C MET A 122 -9.35 -0.88 13.60
N GLN A 123 -10.59 -0.40 13.63
CA GLN A 123 -11.38 -0.36 14.86
C GLN A 123 -11.62 -1.78 15.42
N ALA A 124 -11.92 -2.76 14.56
CA ALA A 124 -12.05 -4.16 14.97
C ALA A 124 -10.76 -4.73 15.59
N PHE A 125 -9.58 -4.31 15.11
CA PHE A 125 -8.30 -4.62 15.76
C PHE A 125 -8.19 -3.99 17.15
N ASN A 126 -8.53 -2.72 17.29
CA ASN A 126 -8.50 -2.01 18.58
C ASN A 126 -9.44 -2.65 19.61
N ASP A 127 -10.60 -3.15 19.15
CA ASP A 127 -11.62 -3.78 19.99
C ASP A 127 -11.36 -5.28 20.24
N ASN A 128 -10.30 -5.85 19.63
CA ASN A 128 -10.00 -7.29 19.64
C ASN A 128 -11.15 -8.17 19.09
N ASP A 129 -11.94 -7.65 18.16
CA ASP A 129 -13.03 -8.40 17.51
C ASP A 129 -12.51 -9.24 16.34
N VAL A 130 -12.01 -10.44 16.67
CA VAL A 130 -11.47 -11.40 15.70
C VAL A 130 -12.49 -11.77 14.62
N GLN A 131 -13.79 -11.80 14.94
CA GLN A 131 -14.82 -12.13 13.96
C GLN A 131 -14.95 -11.03 12.91
N GLN A 132 -14.94 -9.75 13.34
CA GLN A 132 -14.99 -8.63 12.41
C GLN A 132 -13.68 -8.49 11.63
N ILE A 133 -12.53 -8.68 12.26
CA ILE A 133 -11.23 -8.71 11.55
C ILE A 133 -11.26 -9.71 10.38
N SER A 134 -11.78 -10.92 10.62
CA SER A 134 -11.89 -11.95 9.58
C SER A 134 -12.89 -11.57 8.48
N ARG A 135 -14.04 -10.98 8.84
CA ARG A 135 -15.03 -10.52 7.85
C ARG A 135 -14.47 -9.44 6.93
N TYR A 136 -13.75 -8.47 7.49
CA TYR A 136 -13.12 -7.42 6.68
C TYR A 136 -12.01 -7.97 5.80
N GLN A 137 -11.19 -8.93 6.28
CA GLN A 137 -10.21 -9.63 5.45
C GLN A 137 -10.87 -10.25 4.21
N GLN A 138 -11.90 -11.07 4.40
CA GLN A 138 -12.61 -11.73 3.30
C GLN A 138 -13.24 -10.73 2.32
N LYS A 139 -13.78 -9.63 2.87
CA LYS A 139 -14.35 -8.54 2.06
C LYS A 139 -13.27 -7.87 1.19
N VAL A 140 -12.12 -7.54 1.76
CA VAL A 140 -11.00 -6.92 1.05
C VAL A 140 -10.39 -7.89 0.03
N ASP A 141 -10.22 -9.17 0.37
CA ASP A 141 -9.79 -10.22 -0.57
C ASP A 141 -10.70 -10.26 -1.80
N GLY A 142 -12.02 -10.23 -1.60
CA GLY A 142 -12.98 -10.17 -2.70
C GLY A 142 -12.96 -8.84 -3.48
N LEU A 143 -12.52 -7.74 -2.89
CA LEU A 143 -12.34 -6.46 -3.58
C LEU A 143 -11.04 -6.40 -4.40
N MET A 144 -10.04 -7.21 -4.08
CA MET A 144 -8.74 -7.20 -4.78
C MET A 144 -8.84 -7.47 -6.28
N ASP A 145 -9.89 -8.16 -6.74
CA ASP A 145 -10.20 -8.38 -8.17
C ASP A 145 -10.22 -7.06 -8.97
N ILE A 146 -10.50 -5.92 -8.32
CA ILE A 146 -10.52 -4.62 -8.99
C ILE A 146 -9.16 -4.24 -9.59
N TYR A 147 -8.05 -4.68 -9.00
CA TYR A 147 -6.72 -4.41 -9.53
C TYR A 147 -6.46 -5.08 -10.88
N ALA A 148 -7.16 -6.18 -11.19
CA ALA A 148 -6.98 -6.95 -12.42
C ALA A 148 -7.85 -6.44 -13.59
N VAL A 149 -8.76 -5.49 -13.36
CA VAL A 149 -9.67 -4.99 -14.41
C VAL A 149 -8.93 -4.26 -15.53
N ASN A 150 -7.84 -3.55 -15.19
CA ASN A 150 -7.00 -2.83 -16.14
C ASN A 150 -5.57 -2.77 -15.61
N ASP A 151 -4.57 -2.87 -16.48
CA ASP A 151 -3.18 -2.65 -16.14
C ASP A 151 -2.61 -1.47 -16.96
N PRO A 152 -2.19 -0.36 -16.34
CA PRO A 152 -2.21 -0.11 -14.90
C PRO A 152 -3.62 0.22 -14.37
N PHE A 153 -3.89 -0.09 -13.11
CA PHE A 153 -5.24 -0.02 -12.49
C PHE A 153 -5.78 1.39 -12.19
N ILE A 154 -5.01 2.45 -12.40
CA ILE A 154 -5.39 3.83 -12.03
C ILE A 154 -6.72 4.27 -12.69
N PRO A 155 -6.95 4.04 -14.00
CA PRO A 155 -8.25 4.32 -14.63
C PRO A 155 -9.40 3.57 -13.96
N THR A 156 -9.20 2.30 -13.59
CA THR A 156 -10.20 1.50 -12.85
C THR A 156 -10.62 2.18 -11.56
N PHE A 157 -9.67 2.72 -10.80
CA PHE A 157 -9.92 3.31 -9.49
C PHE A 157 -10.68 4.64 -9.62
N LYS A 158 -10.28 5.47 -10.59
CA LYS A 158 -11.01 6.70 -10.89
C LYS A 158 -12.42 6.40 -11.40
N LYS A 159 -12.60 5.36 -12.22
CA LYS A 159 -13.94 4.94 -12.65
C LYS A 159 -14.79 4.48 -11.47
N ALA A 160 -14.24 3.69 -10.56
CA ALA A 160 -14.94 3.29 -9.33
C ALA A 160 -15.38 4.51 -8.51
N LEU A 161 -14.48 5.49 -8.31
CA LEU A 161 -14.81 6.75 -7.65
C LEU A 161 -15.91 7.55 -8.36
N GLN A 162 -15.90 7.58 -9.70
CA GLN A 162 -16.94 8.23 -10.49
C GLN A 162 -18.29 7.52 -10.33
N LEU A 163 -18.30 6.19 -10.38
CA LEU A 163 -19.50 5.37 -10.17
C LEU A 163 -20.05 5.50 -8.73
N ARG A 164 -19.18 5.78 -7.75
CA ARG A 164 -19.60 6.15 -6.39
C ARG A 164 -20.10 7.59 -6.27
N GLY A 165 -20.04 8.40 -7.33
CA GLY A 165 -20.40 9.82 -7.30
C GLY A 165 -19.41 10.70 -6.55
N ILE A 166 -18.20 10.22 -6.25
CA ILE A 166 -17.17 10.95 -5.48
C ILE A 166 -16.43 11.95 -6.37
N ILE A 167 -16.20 11.59 -7.63
CA ILE A 167 -15.55 12.47 -8.62
C ILE A 167 -16.42 12.55 -9.88
N GLN A 168 -16.35 13.69 -10.57
CA GLN A 168 -17.13 13.90 -11.80
C GLN A 168 -16.50 13.23 -13.03
N SER A 169 -15.18 13.09 -13.05
CA SER A 169 -14.43 12.58 -14.21
C SER A 169 -13.42 11.53 -13.80
N ASP A 170 -13.42 10.42 -14.54
CA ASP A 170 -12.46 9.33 -14.42
C ASP A 170 -11.19 9.54 -15.28
N ARG A 171 -11.04 10.73 -15.89
CA ARG A 171 -9.95 11.03 -16.82
C ARG A 171 -8.57 10.84 -16.18
N CYS A 172 -7.70 10.15 -16.91
CA CYS A 172 -6.27 10.05 -16.62
C CYS A 172 -5.44 10.81 -17.65
N THR A 173 -4.27 11.28 -17.23
CA THR A 173 -3.30 11.90 -18.14
C THR A 173 -2.68 10.81 -19.02
N PRO A 174 -2.40 11.06 -20.31
CA PRO A 174 -1.63 10.12 -21.14
C PRO A 174 -0.32 9.71 -20.44
N PRO A 175 0.14 8.45 -20.58
CA PRO A 175 -0.31 7.43 -21.54
C PRO A 175 -1.45 6.53 -21.06
N PHE A 176 -2.13 6.83 -19.94
CA PHE A 176 -3.28 6.03 -19.51
C PHE A 176 -4.43 6.11 -20.51
N SER A 177 -4.98 4.96 -20.89
CA SER A 177 -6.14 4.86 -21.77
C SER A 177 -7.46 4.93 -20.98
N SER A 178 -8.53 5.34 -21.66
CA SER A 178 -9.89 5.20 -21.15
C SER A 178 -10.30 3.73 -21.06
N LEU A 179 -11.23 3.42 -20.15
CA LEU A 179 -11.75 2.08 -19.98
C LEU A 179 -12.77 1.72 -21.05
N ALA A 180 -12.78 0.44 -21.46
CA ALA A 180 -13.85 -0.14 -22.25
C ALA A 180 -15.13 -0.37 -21.40
N THR A 181 -16.27 -0.53 -22.08
CA THR A 181 -17.56 -0.82 -21.41
C THR A 181 -17.50 -2.07 -20.54
N CYS A 182 -16.90 -3.16 -21.03
CA CYS A 182 -16.78 -4.42 -20.29
C CYS A 182 -15.94 -4.28 -18.99
N GLN A 183 -14.96 -3.37 -18.98
CA GLN A 183 -14.18 -3.07 -17.78
C GLN A 183 -15.04 -2.31 -16.76
N THR A 184 -15.84 -1.34 -17.22
CA THR A 184 -16.80 -0.62 -16.37
C THR A 184 -17.84 -1.56 -15.76
N GLU A 185 -18.40 -2.48 -16.54
CA GLU A 185 -19.32 -3.53 -16.05
C GLU A 185 -18.66 -4.43 -15.01
N SER A 186 -17.37 -4.77 -15.20
CA SER A 186 -16.61 -5.56 -14.24
C SER A 186 -16.42 -4.83 -12.92
N ILE A 187 -16.14 -3.52 -12.95
CA ILE A 187 -16.07 -2.68 -11.74
C ILE A 187 -17.40 -2.69 -10.99
N LEU A 188 -18.51 -2.45 -11.70
CA LEU A 188 -19.85 -2.48 -11.10
C LEU A 188 -20.14 -3.82 -10.41
N ARG A 189 -19.82 -4.95 -11.06
CA ARG A 189 -20.00 -6.28 -10.47
C ARG A 189 -19.17 -6.47 -9.19
N ILE A 190 -17.91 -6.05 -9.20
CA ILE A 190 -17.00 -6.18 -8.04
C ILE A 190 -17.52 -5.33 -6.87
N LEU A 191 -17.88 -4.07 -7.11
CA LEU A 191 -18.41 -3.16 -6.11
C LEU A 191 -19.72 -3.66 -5.51
N SER A 192 -20.67 -4.10 -6.36
CA SER A 192 -21.95 -4.65 -5.92
C SER A 192 -21.80 -5.92 -5.09
N ARG A 193 -20.92 -6.85 -5.49
CA ARG A 193 -20.63 -8.08 -4.73
C ARG A 193 -20.09 -7.75 -3.33
N ALA A 194 -19.31 -6.69 -3.21
CA ALA A 194 -18.77 -6.22 -1.93
C ALA A 194 -19.73 -5.29 -1.17
N GLY A 195 -20.95 -5.04 -1.67
CA GLY A 195 -21.90 -4.14 -1.03
C GLY A 195 -21.38 -2.70 -0.89
N ILE A 196 -20.58 -2.24 -1.86
CA ILE A 196 -20.15 -0.84 -1.95
C ILE A 196 -21.27 -0.05 -2.64
N GLU A 197 -21.71 1.04 -2.02
CA GLU A 197 -22.73 1.92 -2.58
C GLU A 197 -22.26 2.58 -3.87
N ILE A 198 -23.12 2.55 -4.89
CA ILE A 198 -22.90 3.10 -6.23
C ILE A 198 -23.99 4.16 -6.44
N ASN A 199 -23.59 5.37 -6.83
CA ASN A 199 -24.49 6.46 -7.18
C ASN A 199 -24.59 6.50 -8.70
N ALA A 200 -25.52 5.70 -9.23
CA ALA A 200 -25.81 5.64 -10.67
C ALA A 200 -26.49 6.92 -11.17
#